data_AF-A0AAV2U0A1-F1
#
_entry.id   AF-A0AAV2U0A1-F1
#
_cell.length_a   1.000
_cell.length_b   1.000
_cell.length_c   1.000
_cell.angle_alpha   90.00
_cell.angle_beta   90.00
_cell.angle_gamma   90.00
#
_symmetry.space_group_name_H-M   'P 1'
#
loop_
_entity.id
_entity.type
_entity.pdbx_description
1 polymer ?
#
loop_
_entity_poly.entity_id
_entity_poly.type
_entity_poly.pdbx_seq_one_letter_code
_entity_poly.pdbx_strand_id
1 'polypeptide(L)'
;MAAKRLSRSAINWAELQRQCPRHQVDQFRDFKTRTDAVVSKIASLPESLPHINWENYFKTVPVPGLAEKFKKDYEAMKVPYPKDTGNVGDKIRMQGAKMMEDAKHHSEVCEKMKNSAIKMKSAVSSLPKLEELVPEVTLAYFPLTNLDPFRTGESKPVEEKTIMRAVAPKAHWDFN
;
A
#
# COMPACT_ATOMS: atom_id res chain seq x y z
N MET A 1 -7.24 33.41 -4.22
CA MET A 1 -6.64 32.41 -3.31
C MET A 1 -6.79 30.99 -3.90
N ALA A 2 -6.14 30.70 -5.03
CA ALA A 2 -6.15 29.37 -5.67
C ALA A 2 -5.70 28.24 -4.73
N ALA A 3 -4.90 28.58 -3.72
CA ALA A 3 -4.46 27.72 -2.63
C ALA A 3 -5.60 27.15 -1.74
N LYS A 4 -6.83 27.68 -1.81
CA LYS A 4 -7.96 27.19 -1.00
C LYS A 4 -8.68 25.98 -1.61
N ARG A 5 -8.47 25.69 -2.90
CA ARG A 5 -9.07 24.54 -3.63
C ARG A 5 -8.30 23.25 -3.42
N LEU A 6 -6.99 23.36 -3.30
CA LEU A 6 -6.12 22.27 -2.88
C LEU A 6 -6.17 22.26 -1.36
N SER A 7 -6.97 21.36 -0.80
CA SER A 7 -6.92 21.10 0.64
C SER A 7 -5.46 20.87 1.03
N ARG A 8 -5.02 21.64 2.01
CA ARG A 8 -3.75 21.61 2.74
C ARG A 8 -3.37 20.19 3.20
N SER A 9 -3.03 19.28 2.30
CA SER A 9 -2.35 18.04 2.63
C SER A 9 -0.87 18.29 2.44
N ALA A 10 -0.21 18.75 3.50
CA ALA A 10 1.24 18.75 3.57
C ALA A 10 1.69 17.27 3.67
N ILE A 11 1.74 16.58 2.53
CA ILE A 11 2.21 15.21 2.45
C ILE A 11 3.72 15.22 2.58
N ASN A 12 4.26 14.57 3.62
CA ASN A 12 5.69 14.40 3.79
C ASN A 12 6.21 13.31 2.84
N TRP A 13 6.52 13.69 1.60
CA TRP A 13 7.02 12.77 0.58
C TRP A 13 8.35 12.11 0.95
N ALA A 14 9.21 12.81 1.70
CA ALA A 14 10.51 12.28 2.10
C ALA A 14 10.39 11.13 3.11
N GLU A 15 9.43 11.22 4.03
CA GLU A 15 9.16 10.16 5.00
C GLU A 15 8.52 8.94 4.34
N LEU A 16 7.55 9.15 3.45
CA LEU A 16 6.94 8.07 2.68
C LEU A 16 7.96 7.31 1.82
N GLN A 17 8.90 8.03 1.21
CA GLN A 17 9.97 7.40 0.43
C GLN A 17 10.88 6.52 1.30
N ARG A 18 11.13 6.89 2.56
CA ARG A 18 11.95 6.09 3.48
C ARG A 18 11.24 4.83 3.95
N GLN A 19 9.92 4.87 4.09
CA GLN A 19 9.12 3.72 4.53
C GLN A 19 8.74 2.77 3.38
N CYS A 20 8.92 3.19 2.13
CA CYS A 20 8.58 2.40 0.97
C CYS A 20 9.54 1.19 0.79
N PRO A 21 9.03 -0.04 0.64
CA PRO A 21 9.83 -1.20 0.29
C PRO A 21 10.53 -1.02 -1.06
N ARG A 22 11.75 -1.55 -1.20
CA ARG A 22 12.57 -1.39 -2.43
C ARG A 22 11.88 -1.82 -3.72
N HIS A 23 11.03 -2.84 -3.66
CA HIS A 23 10.29 -3.36 -4.82
C HIS A 23 9.08 -2.49 -5.23
N GLN A 24 8.67 -1.51 -4.42
CA GLN A 24 7.52 -0.64 -4.68
C GLN A 24 7.92 0.80 -5.02
N VAL A 25 9.23 1.08 -5.13
CA VAL A 25 9.74 2.45 -5.36
C VAL A 25 9.26 3.02 -6.70
N ASP A 26 9.18 2.19 -7.75
CA ASP A 26 8.67 2.62 -9.05
C ASP A 26 7.19 2.99 -8.99
N GLN A 27 6.36 2.18 -8.31
CA GLN A 27 4.94 2.47 -8.11
C GLN A 27 4.73 3.76 -7.31
N PHE A 28 5.57 3.99 -6.29
CA PHE A 28 5.56 5.23 -5.51
C PHE A 28 5.93 6.45 -6.37
N ARG A 29 6.96 6.35 -7.22
CA ARG A 29 7.35 7.43 -8.14
C ARG A 29 6.22 7.76 -9.11
N ASP A 30 5.57 6.75 -9.66
CA ASP A 30 4.44 6.93 -10.58
C ASP A 30 3.25 7.60 -9.90
N PHE A 31 2.92 7.17 -8.67
CA PHE A 31 1.89 7.80 -7.86
C PHE A 31 2.19 9.28 -7.61
N LYS A 32 3.40 9.59 -7.13
CA LYS A 32 3.84 10.96 -6.88
C LYS A 32 3.73 11.82 -8.14
N THR A 33 4.22 11.33 -9.27
CA THR A 33 4.19 12.07 -10.55
C THR A 33 2.75 12.37 -10.99
N ARG A 34 1.83 11.42 -10.83
CA ARG A 34 0.41 11.64 -11.14
C ARG A 34 -0.22 12.67 -10.21
N THR A 35 0.07 12.59 -8.91
CA THR A 35 -0.43 13.57 -7.93
C THR A 35 0.10 14.97 -8.25
N ASP A 36 1.40 15.13 -8.44
CA ASP A 36 2.04 16.41 -8.74
C ASP A 36 1.51 17.01 -10.05
N ALA A 37 1.29 16.18 -11.09
CA ALA A 37 0.70 16.62 -12.34
C ALA A 37 -0.74 17.15 -12.17
N VAL A 38 -1.57 16.50 -11.33
CA VAL A 38 -2.92 16.97 -11.03
C VAL A 38 -2.89 18.27 -10.23
N VAL A 39 -2.02 18.35 -9.21
CA VAL A 39 -1.86 19.56 -8.39
C VAL A 39 -1.40 20.75 -9.24
N SER A 40 -0.42 20.54 -10.12
CA SER A 40 0.07 21.57 -11.04
C SER A 40 -1.03 22.06 -11.99
N LYS A 41 -1.85 21.15 -12.53
CA LYS A 41 -2.99 21.52 -13.39
C LYS A 41 -4.01 22.35 -12.62
N ILE A 42 -4.38 21.94 -11.42
CA ILE A 42 -5.34 22.68 -10.58
C ILE A 42 -4.80 24.07 -10.22
N ALA A 43 -3.49 24.18 -9.91
CA ALA A 43 -2.86 25.45 -9.57
C ALA A 43 -2.79 26.42 -10.77
N SER A 44 -2.68 25.90 -11.99
CA SER A 44 -2.68 26.72 -13.22
C SER A 44 -4.05 27.29 -13.60
N LEU A 45 -5.13 26.71 -13.08
CA LEU A 45 -6.49 27.15 -13.41
C LEU A 45 -6.90 28.35 -12.55
N PRO A 46 -7.45 29.41 -13.16
CA PRO A 46 -7.94 30.56 -12.40
C PRO A 46 -9.12 30.16 -11.50
N GLU A 47 -9.21 30.81 -10.33
CA GLU A 47 -10.25 30.54 -9.34
C GLU A 47 -11.61 31.13 -9.74
N SER A 48 -11.59 32.27 -10.43
CA SER A 48 -12.76 32.94 -10.99
C SER A 48 -12.75 32.88 -12.51
N LEU A 49 -13.93 33.06 -13.09
CA LEU A 49 -14.07 33.32 -14.53
C LEU A 49 -13.16 34.50 -14.92
N PRO A 50 -12.36 34.37 -16.01
CA PRO A 50 -11.52 35.47 -16.47
C PRO A 50 -12.35 36.71 -16.79
N HIS A 51 -11.90 37.88 -16.36
CA HIS A 51 -12.58 39.13 -16.69
C HIS A 51 -12.52 39.39 -18.21
N ILE A 52 -13.68 39.44 -18.86
CA ILE A 52 -13.79 39.79 -20.27
C ILE A 52 -13.80 41.31 -20.39
N ASN A 53 -12.98 41.86 -21.30
CA ASN A 53 -13.00 43.28 -21.61
C ASN A 53 -14.18 43.63 -22.53
N TRP A 54 -15.36 43.81 -21.94
CA TRP A 54 -16.59 44.14 -22.66
C TRP A 54 -16.54 45.50 -23.36
N GLU A 55 -15.77 46.46 -22.87
CA GLU A 55 -15.66 47.81 -23.46
C GLU A 55 -15.11 47.79 -24.89
N ASN A 56 -14.17 46.89 -25.17
CA ASN A 56 -13.65 46.69 -26.53
C ASN A 56 -14.69 46.08 -27.46
N TYR A 57 -15.53 45.17 -26.93
CA TYR A 57 -16.59 44.52 -27.72
C TYR A 57 -17.75 45.46 -28.02
N PHE A 58 -18.10 46.38 -27.10
CA PHE A 58 -19.10 47.42 -27.37
C PHE A 58 -18.70 48.35 -28.52
N LYS A 59 -17.40 48.58 -28.74
CA LYS A 59 -16.90 49.45 -29.82
C LYS A 59 -16.76 48.75 -31.17
N THR A 60 -16.55 47.44 -31.17
CA THR A 60 -16.23 46.66 -32.37
C THR A 60 -17.42 45.91 -32.96
N VAL A 61 -18.43 45.58 -32.14
CA VAL A 61 -19.61 44.84 -32.59
C VAL A 61 -20.59 45.81 -33.27
N PRO A 62 -20.92 45.63 -34.57
CA PRO A 62 -21.80 46.53 -35.32
C PRO A 62 -23.28 46.40 -34.92
N VAL A 63 -23.65 45.27 -34.28
CA VAL A 63 -25.03 44.94 -33.93
C VAL A 63 -25.36 45.51 -32.54
N PRO A 64 -26.28 46.50 -32.45
CA PRO A 64 -26.65 47.10 -31.18
C PRO A 64 -27.35 46.08 -30.27
N GLY A 65 -27.00 46.08 -28.98
CA GLY A 65 -27.61 45.22 -27.95
C GLY A 65 -27.13 43.76 -27.91
N LEU A 66 -26.30 43.31 -28.86
CA LEU A 66 -25.79 41.93 -28.86
C LEU A 66 -24.72 41.70 -27.78
N ALA A 67 -23.79 42.63 -27.63
CA ALA A 67 -22.75 42.57 -26.58
C ALA A 67 -23.35 42.65 -25.16
N GLU A 68 -24.44 43.39 -24.99
CA GLU A 68 -25.20 43.48 -23.73
C GLU A 68 -25.87 42.16 -23.34
N LYS A 69 -26.48 41.46 -24.32
CA LYS A 69 -27.07 40.13 -24.12
C LYS A 69 -26.01 39.12 -23.70
N PHE A 70 -24.86 39.08 -24.38
CA PHE A 70 -23.77 38.16 -24.03
C PHE A 70 -23.15 38.46 -22.67
N LYS A 71 -23.03 39.73 -22.29
CA LYS A 71 -22.58 40.10 -20.94
C LYS A 71 -23.55 39.55 -19.88
N LYS A 72 -24.86 39.74 -20.08
CA LYS A 72 -25.89 39.24 -19.16
C LYS A 72 -25.88 37.72 -19.05
N ASP A 73 -25.76 37.01 -20.16
CA ASP A 73 -25.73 35.54 -20.18
C ASP A 73 -24.45 34.99 -19.54
N TYR A 74 -23.31 35.65 -19.75
CA TYR A 74 -22.03 35.27 -19.13
C TYR A 74 -22.03 35.44 -17.61
N GLU A 75 -22.56 36.57 -17.12
CA GLU A 75 -22.69 36.84 -15.68
C GLU A 75 -23.72 35.91 -15.01
N ALA A 76 -24.74 35.46 -15.76
CA ALA A 76 -25.73 34.49 -15.28
C ALA A 76 -25.19 33.05 -15.23
N MET A 77 -24.16 32.73 -16.03
CA MET A 77 -23.60 31.38 -16.11
C MET A 77 -22.80 31.04 -14.84
N LYS A 78 -23.34 30.11 -14.05
CA LYS A 78 -22.63 29.51 -12.91
C LYS A 78 -22.11 28.14 -13.29
N VAL A 79 -20.79 27.94 -13.19
CA VAL A 79 -20.18 26.61 -13.38
C VAL A 79 -20.43 25.78 -12.10
N PRO A 80 -21.22 24.68 -12.18
CA PRO A 80 -21.46 23.84 -11.01
C PRO A 80 -20.18 23.12 -10.60
N TYR A 81 -19.98 22.96 -9.29
CA TYR A 81 -18.88 22.16 -8.78
C TYR A 81 -19.06 20.68 -9.18
N PRO A 82 -17.99 19.96 -9.56
CA PRO A 82 -18.08 18.54 -9.87
C PRO A 82 -18.69 17.76 -8.70
N LYS A 83 -19.72 16.95 -8.98
CA LYS A 83 -20.28 16.01 -8.00
C LYS A 83 -19.53 14.69 -8.11
N ASP A 84 -19.14 14.11 -6.97
CA ASP A 84 -18.59 12.75 -6.93
C ASP A 84 -19.72 11.74 -7.12
N THR A 85 -19.92 11.28 -8.35
CA THR A 85 -20.93 10.26 -8.68
C THR A 85 -20.48 8.85 -8.32
N GLY A 86 -19.17 8.63 -8.14
CA GLY A 86 -18.58 7.31 -7.91
C GLY A 86 -18.43 6.94 -6.44
N ASN A 87 -18.74 7.88 -5.53
CA ASN A 87 -18.42 7.83 -4.11
C ASN A 87 -16.99 7.29 -3.87
N VAL A 88 -16.04 7.89 -4.58
CA VAL A 88 -14.65 7.45 -4.58
C VAL A 88 -14.02 7.71 -3.21
N GLY A 89 -14.44 8.79 -2.54
CA GLY A 89 -14.00 9.12 -1.19
C GLY A 89 -14.26 8.01 -0.17
N ASP A 90 -15.47 7.46 -0.13
CA ASP A 90 -15.79 6.40 0.82
C ASP A 90 -15.10 5.07 0.47
N LYS A 91 -14.92 4.77 -0.83
CA LYS A 91 -14.15 3.61 -1.27
C LYS A 91 -12.70 3.66 -0.80
N ILE A 92 -12.05 4.81 -0.92
CA ILE A 92 -10.67 5.01 -0.44
C ILE A 92 -10.60 4.85 1.08
N ARG A 93 -11.58 5.40 1.83
CA ARG A 93 -11.64 5.24 3.29
C ARG A 93 -11.80 3.78 3.71
N MET A 94 -12.70 3.05 3.07
CA MET A 94 -12.89 1.61 3.33
C MET A 94 -11.63 0.81 3.01
N GLN A 95 -10.96 1.10 1.90
CA GLN A 95 -9.70 0.45 1.55
C GLN A 95 -8.61 0.75 2.58
N GLY A 96 -8.48 2.01 3.00
CA GLY A 96 -7.52 2.42 4.04
C GLY A 96 -7.77 1.73 5.39
N ALA A 97 -9.03 1.54 5.77
CA ALA A 97 -9.39 0.80 6.97
C ALA A 97 -8.96 -0.67 6.90
N LYS A 98 -9.21 -1.34 5.78
CA LYS A 98 -8.75 -2.73 5.55
C LYS A 98 -7.24 -2.85 5.59
N MET A 99 -6.51 -1.97 4.89
CA MET A 99 -5.05 -2.00 4.89
C MET A 99 -4.45 -1.78 6.28
N MET A 100 -5.09 -0.97 7.15
CA MET A 100 -4.67 -0.81 8.54
C MET A 100 -4.92 -2.08 9.37
N GLU A 101 -6.00 -2.80 9.13
CA GLU A 101 -6.28 -4.08 9.80
C GLU A 101 -5.28 -5.15 9.37
N ASP A 102 -5.01 -5.27 8.07
CA ASP A 102 -4.02 -6.19 7.52
C ASP A 102 -2.61 -5.89 8.07
N ALA A 103 -2.24 -4.60 8.17
CA ALA A 103 -0.97 -4.18 8.75
C ALA A 103 -0.83 -4.57 10.22
N LYS A 104 -1.92 -4.43 11.01
CA LYS A 104 -1.93 -4.89 12.42
C LYS A 104 -1.74 -6.40 12.50
N HIS A 105 -2.51 -7.15 11.72
CA HIS A 105 -2.38 -8.61 11.68
C HIS A 105 -0.96 -9.05 11.31
N HIS A 106 -0.38 -8.44 10.28
CA HIS A 106 0.99 -8.74 9.87
C HIS A 106 2.01 -8.42 10.96
N SER A 107 1.87 -7.29 11.66
CA SER A 107 2.75 -6.92 12.77
C SER A 107 2.71 -7.94 13.92
N GLU A 108 1.52 -8.46 14.27
CA GLU A 108 1.37 -9.48 15.31
C GLU A 108 2.02 -10.81 14.92
N VAL A 109 1.89 -11.19 13.64
CA VAL A 109 2.55 -12.37 13.07
C VAL A 109 4.07 -12.22 13.13
N CYS A 110 4.61 -11.06 12.74
CA CYS A 110 6.04 -10.78 12.81
C CYS A 110 6.58 -10.87 14.25
N GLU A 111 5.85 -10.34 15.24
CA GLU A 111 6.24 -10.46 16.65
C GLU A 111 6.23 -11.91 17.15
N LYS A 112 5.24 -12.72 16.75
CA LYS A 112 5.22 -14.17 17.05
C LYS A 112 6.42 -14.90 16.43
N MET A 113 6.77 -14.56 15.19
CA MET A 113 7.91 -15.13 14.47
C MET A 113 9.22 -14.77 15.15
N LYS A 114 9.40 -13.50 15.52
CA LYS A 114 10.56 -13.00 16.28
C LYS A 114 10.72 -13.72 17.62
N ASN A 115 9.63 -13.87 18.37
CA ASN A 115 9.66 -14.58 19.65
C ASN A 115 10.03 -16.06 19.48
N SER A 116 9.54 -16.71 18.42
CA SER A 116 9.92 -18.09 18.07
C SER A 116 11.40 -18.20 17.70
N ALA A 117 11.90 -17.26 16.90
CA ALA A 117 13.32 -17.20 16.52
C ALA A 117 14.24 -16.96 17.73
N ILE A 118 13.83 -16.12 18.69
CA ILE A 118 14.57 -15.91 19.95
C ILE A 118 14.64 -17.22 20.75
N LYS A 119 13.53 -17.94 20.87
CA LYS A 119 13.48 -19.25 21.54
C LYS A 119 14.39 -20.27 20.85
N MET A 120 14.34 -20.35 19.52
CA MET A 120 15.22 -21.22 18.73
C MET A 120 16.70 -20.84 18.94
N LYS A 121 17.04 -19.56 18.92
CA LYS A 121 18.41 -19.09 19.18
C LYS A 121 18.90 -19.52 20.57
N SER A 122 18.05 -19.41 21.61
CA SER A 122 18.41 -19.87 22.94
C SER A 122 18.57 -21.40 23.02
N ALA A 123 17.73 -22.16 22.31
CA ALA A 123 17.84 -23.61 22.24
C ALA A 123 19.14 -24.02 21.53
N VAL A 124 19.48 -23.37 20.41
CA VAL A 124 20.74 -23.61 19.69
C VAL A 124 21.95 -23.30 20.56
N SER A 125 21.93 -22.22 21.35
CA SER A 125 23.03 -21.92 22.27
C SER A 125 23.17 -22.90 23.44
N SER A 126 22.12 -23.66 23.75
CA SER A 126 22.16 -24.71 24.78
C SER A 126 22.65 -26.06 24.26
N LEU A 127 22.77 -26.22 22.94
CA LEU A 127 23.31 -27.43 22.35
C LEU A 127 24.82 -27.54 22.65
N PRO A 128 25.32 -28.76 22.91
CA PRO A 128 26.76 -28.99 22.97
C PRO A 128 27.44 -28.61 21.64
N LYS A 129 28.74 -28.31 21.71
CA LYS A 129 29.51 -27.97 20.50
C LYS A 129 29.44 -29.12 19.51
N LEU A 130 29.50 -28.79 18.20
CA LEU A 130 29.39 -29.79 17.14
C LEU A 130 30.46 -30.90 17.25
N GLU A 131 31.65 -30.60 17.78
CA GLU A 131 32.74 -31.56 17.98
C GLU A 131 32.46 -32.56 19.13
N GLU A 132 31.56 -32.22 20.05
CA GLU A 132 31.16 -33.05 21.19
C GLU A 132 29.85 -33.82 20.89
N LEU A 133 29.31 -33.68 19.68
CA LEU A 133 28.07 -34.34 19.25
C LEU A 133 28.36 -35.80 18.84
N VAL A 134 28.31 -36.71 19.81
CA VAL A 134 28.39 -38.15 19.57
C VAL A 134 27.02 -38.67 19.08
N PRO A 135 26.91 -39.71 18.23
CA PRO A 135 25.62 -40.18 17.71
C PRO A 135 24.52 -40.42 18.75
N GLU A 136 24.85 -40.95 19.93
CA GLU A 136 23.90 -41.19 21.01
C GLU A 136 23.35 -39.89 21.61
N VAL A 137 24.22 -38.90 21.80
CA VAL A 137 23.85 -37.55 22.28
C VAL A 137 23.00 -36.85 21.23
N THR A 138 23.36 -36.98 19.96
CA THR A 138 22.60 -36.44 18.82
C THR A 138 21.18 -37.00 18.79
N LEU A 139 21.02 -38.30 19.05
CA LEU A 139 19.73 -38.96 19.09
C LEU A 139 18.86 -38.46 20.27
N ALA A 140 19.48 -38.18 21.42
CA ALA A 140 18.80 -37.64 22.59
C ALA A 140 18.28 -36.20 22.37
N TYR A 141 19.05 -35.35 21.70
CA TYR A 141 18.63 -33.98 21.38
C TYR A 141 17.72 -33.89 20.14
N PHE A 142 17.86 -34.82 19.18
CA PHE A 142 17.13 -34.83 17.91
C PHE A 142 16.41 -36.17 17.65
N PRO A 143 15.43 -36.56 18.50
CA PRO A 143 14.80 -37.88 18.43
C PRO A 143 13.95 -38.12 17.17
N LEU A 144 13.62 -37.06 16.41
CA LEU A 144 12.85 -37.13 15.16
C LEU A 144 13.72 -37.28 13.91
N THR A 145 15.05 -37.29 14.07
CA THR A 145 15.96 -37.50 12.95
C THR A 145 16.22 -38.99 12.77
N ASN A 146 16.08 -39.53 11.55
CA ASN A 146 16.42 -40.92 11.21
C ASN A 146 17.95 -41.13 11.13
N LEU A 147 18.70 -40.51 12.04
CA LEU A 147 20.18 -40.53 12.05
C LEU A 147 20.75 -41.71 12.84
N ASP A 148 19.92 -42.66 13.27
CA ASP A 148 20.35 -43.85 13.99
C ASP A 148 21.12 -44.81 13.06
N PRO A 149 22.45 -44.98 13.23
CA PRO A 149 23.23 -45.89 12.40
C PRO A 149 22.95 -47.37 12.71
N PHE A 150 22.30 -47.68 13.84
CA PHE A 150 22.00 -49.04 14.29
C PHE A 150 20.55 -49.45 14.05
N ARG A 151 19.70 -48.53 13.56
CA ARG A 151 18.33 -48.83 13.16
C ARG A 151 18.32 -49.51 11.79
N THR A 152 18.61 -50.80 11.80
CA THR A 152 18.54 -51.73 10.64
C THR A 152 17.14 -52.35 10.42
N GLY A 153 16.16 -51.99 11.26
CA GLY A 153 14.77 -52.39 11.08
C GLY A 153 14.00 -51.45 10.15
N GLU A 154 13.02 -52.00 9.42
CA GLU A 154 12.07 -51.26 8.59
C GLU A 154 11.68 -49.96 9.31
N SER A 155 11.92 -48.81 8.67
CA SER A 155 11.26 -47.59 9.07
C SER A 155 9.78 -47.93 9.16
N LYS A 156 9.11 -47.70 10.32
CA LYS A 156 7.64 -47.75 10.38
C LYS A 156 7.19 -47.04 9.11
N PRO A 157 6.34 -47.66 8.25
CA PRO A 157 5.88 -46.97 7.07
C PRO A 157 5.42 -45.64 7.59
N VAL A 158 6.12 -44.58 7.17
CA VAL A 158 5.57 -43.25 7.33
C VAL A 158 4.28 -43.44 6.59
N GLU A 159 3.16 -43.49 7.33
CA GLU A 159 1.90 -43.34 6.67
C GLU A 159 2.14 -42.09 5.85
N GLU A 160 2.23 -42.24 4.54
CA GLU A 160 1.96 -41.16 3.62
C GLU A 160 0.49 -40.84 3.88
N LYS A 161 0.18 -40.33 5.08
CA LYS A 161 -0.88 -39.40 5.27
C LYS A 161 -0.59 -38.43 4.16
N THR A 162 -1.45 -38.50 3.18
CA THR A 162 -1.40 -37.69 1.98
C THR A 162 -1.81 -36.28 2.41
N ILE A 163 -1.18 -35.74 3.46
CA ILE A 163 -1.37 -34.38 3.98
C ILE A 163 -0.85 -33.40 2.92
N MET A 164 0.01 -33.85 2.00
CA MET A 164 0.47 -33.05 0.85
C MET A 164 -0.44 -33.13 -0.39
N ARG A 165 -1.56 -33.86 -0.39
CA ARG A 165 -2.60 -33.67 -1.43
C ARG A 165 -3.54 -32.52 -1.09
N ALA A 166 -3.69 -32.18 0.18
CA ALA A 166 -4.17 -30.87 0.56
C ALA A 166 -2.99 -29.91 0.41
N VAL A 167 -3.16 -28.87 -0.41
CA VAL A 167 -2.26 -27.71 -0.39
C VAL A 167 -2.03 -27.34 1.08
N ALA A 168 -0.77 -27.25 1.50
CA ALA A 168 -0.42 -26.88 2.87
C ALA A 168 -1.31 -25.69 3.29
N PRO A 169 -1.97 -25.73 4.46
CA PRO A 169 -2.79 -24.61 4.90
C PRO A 169 -1.87 -23.38 4.89
N LYS A 170 -2.27 -22.34 4.12
CA LYS A 170 -1.44 -21.15 3.87
C LYS A 170 -0.71 -20.78 5.15
N ALA A 171 0.59 -20.96 5.16
CA ALA A 171 1.38 -20.55 6.30
C ALA A 171 1.33 -19.02 6.34
N HIS A 172 1.52 -18.44 7.52
CA HIS A 172 1.52 -16.98 7.70
C HIS A 172 2.65 -16.25 6.94
N TRP A 173 3.47 -16.99 6.19
CA TRP A 173 4.54 -16.51 5.32
C TRP A 173 4.28 -16.78 3.82
N ASP A 174 3.14 -17.37 3.44
CA ASP A 174 2.74 -17.56 2.05
C ASP A 174 2.01 -16.32 1.51
N PHE A 175 2.74 -15.43 0.83
CA PHE A 175 2.21 -14.22 0.18
C PHE A 175 1.84 -14.50 -1.29
N ASN A 176 0.74 -15.20 -1.51
CA ASN A 176 0.01 -15.22 -2.80
C ASN A 176 -1.48 -15.00 -2.57
#